data_AF-A0A225URG7-F1
#
_entry.id   AF-A0A225URG7-F1
#
_cell.length_a   1.000
_cell.length_b   1.000
_cell.length_c   1.000
_cell.angle_alpha   90.00
_cell.angle_beta   90.00
_cell.angle_gamma   90.00
#
_symmetry.space_group_name_H-M   'P 1'
#
loop_
_entity.id
_entity.type
_entity.pdbx_description
1 polymer ?
#
loop_
_entity_poly.entity_id
_entity_poly.type
_entity_poly.pdbx_seq_one_letter_code
_entity_poly.pdbx_strand_id
1 'polypeptide(L)'
;MVSVTWGIALALCTQLVRAGDPLATVSWKTGNDKVDAIVEALTGEEKVSLVHGAVDSDGDQQQAGYSVPITSQGIPAIRLTDGEAGINIVQNAT
;
A
#
# COMPACT_ATOMS: atom_id res chain seq x y z
N MET A 1 -6.78 -41.25 -30.25
CA MET A 1 -8.07 -40.92 -29.59
C MET A 1 -7.73 -40.23 -28.28
N VAL A 2 -7.72 -38.89 -28.26
CA VAL A 2 -7.45 -38.13 -27.04
C VAL A 2 -8.66 -38.32 -26.12
N SER A 3 -8.43 -38.94 -24.97
CA SER A 3 -9.48 -39.33 -24.03
C SER A 3 -10.29 -38.11 -23.60
N VAL A 4 -11.61 -38.17 -23.75
CA VAL A 4 -12.58 -37.11 -23.38
C VAL A 4 -12.38 -36.64 -21.93
N THR A 5 -11.87 -37.52 -21.06
CA THR A 5 -11.52 -37.22 -19.68
C THR A 5 -10.42 -36.15 -19.51
N TRP A 6 -9.44 -36.08 -20.41
CA TRP A 6 -8.40 -35.04 -20.37
C TRP A 6 -8.91 -33.68 -20.85
N GLY A 7 -9.82 -33.69 -21.83
CA GLY A 7 -10.46 -32.47 -22.33
C GLY A 7 -11.32 -31.78 -21.26
N ILE A 8 -12.04 -32.58 -20.47
CA ILE A 8 -12.87 -32.09 -19.35
C ILE A 8 -11.98 -31.54 -18.21
N ALA A 9 -10.89 -32.22 -17.87
CA ALA A 9 -9.96 -31.75 -16.84
C ALA A 9 -9.29 -30.41 -17.21
N LEU A 10 -8.90 -30.22 -18.47
CA LEU A 10 -8.32 -28.96 -18.94
C LEU A 10 -9.35 -27.82 -19.00
N ALA A 11 -10.60 -28.12 -19.40
CA ALA A 11 -11.70 -27.16 -19.38
C ALA A 11 -12.05 -26.71 -17.95
N LEU A 12 -12.07 -27.64 -16.98
CA LEU A 12 -12.30 -27.30 -15.57
C LEU A 12 -11.16 -26.49 -14.94
N CYS A 13 -9.89 -26.79 -15.28
CA CYS A 13 -8.75 -25.99 -14.83
C CYS A 13 -8.77 -24.56 -15.39
N THR A 14 -9.23 -24.35 -16.63
CA THR A 14 -9.35 -23.01 -17.22
C THR A 14 -10.53 -22.20 -16.68
N GLN A 15 -11.59 -22.85 -16.19
CA GLN A 15 -12.75 -22.18 -15.58
C GLN A 15 -12.50 -21.70 -14.15
N LEU A 16 -11.65 -22.38 -13.37
CA LEU A 16 -11.29 -21.95 -12.00
C LEU A 16 -10.38 -20.70 -11.97
N VAL A 17 -9.63 -20.44 -13.05
CA VAL A 17 -8.77 -19.24 -13.20
C VAL A 17 -9.58 -18.00 -13.60
N ARG A 18 -10.90 -18.13 -13.81
CA ARG A 18 -11.77 -17.09 -14.36
C ARG A 18 -12.47 -16.23 -13.31
N ALA A 19 -12.09 -16.32 -12.03
CA ALA A 19 -12.30 -15.22 -11.11
C ALA A 19 -11.36 -14.10 -11.57
N GLY A 20 -11.87 -13.18 -12.40
CA GLY A 20 -11.09 -12.04 -12.90
C GLY A 20 -10.42 -11.34 -11.72
N ASP A 21 -9.19 -10.88 -11.92
CA ASP A 21 -8.43 -10.20 -10.88
C ASP A 21 -9.29 -9.05 -10.32
N PRO A 22 -9.75 -9.10 -9.06
CA PRO A 22 -10.59 -8.05 -8.50
C PRO A 22 -9.87 -6.69 -8.56
N LEU A 23 -8.54 -6.70 -8.57
CA LEU A 23 -7.70 -5.52 -8.72
C LEU A 23 -7.75 -4.91 -10.13
N ALA A 24 -8.13 -5.68 -11.15
CA ALA A 24 -8.24 -5.18 -12.53
C ALA A 24 -9.43 -4.25 -12.76
N THR A 25 -10.40 -4.22 -11.83
CA THR A 25 -11.57 -3.32 -11.89
C THR A 25 -11.39 -2.05 -11.08
N VAL A 26 -10.33 -1.95 -10.28
CA VAL A 26 -10.03 -0.79 -9.45
C VAL A 26 -9.13 0.16 -10.25
N SER A 27 -9.55 1.42 -10.41
CA SER A 27 -8.65 2.47 -10.90
C SER A 27 -7.67 2.81 -9.78
N TRP A 28 -6.44 2.29 -9.89
CA TRP A 28 -5.33 2.61 -8.99
C TRP A 28 -4.83 4.05 -9.17
N LYS A 29 -5.19 4.68 -10.29
CA LYS A 29 -4.88 6.09 -10.56
C LYS A 29 -5.86 6.98 -9.83
N THR A 30 -5.28 7.93 -9.10
CA THR A 30 -6.01 8.94 -8.32
C THR A 30 -6.66 10.00 -9.20
N GLY A 31 -6.29 10.07 -10.49
CA GLY A 31 -6.70 11.14 -11.39
C GLY A 31 -5.88 12.42 -11.19
N ASN A 32 -4.81 12.34 -10.39
CA ASN A 32 -3.86 13.41 -10.16
C ASN A 32 -2.51 13.01 -10.75
N ASP A 33 -2.15 13.62 -11.88
CA ASP A 33 -0.94 13.29 -12.65
C ASP A 33 0.33 13.31 -11.80
N LYS A 34 0.44 14.23 -10.83
CA LYS A 34 1.60 14.32 -9.95
C LYS A 34 1.68 13.10 -9.03
N VAL A 35 0.57 12.74 -8.38
CA VAL A 35 0.52 11.61 -7.44
C VAL A 35 0.75 10.30 -8.20
N ASP A 36 0.07 10.15 -9.34
CA ASP A 36 0.17 8.95 -10.15
C ASP A 36 1.61 8.73 -10.67
N ALA A 37 2.29 9.80 -11.12
CA ALA A 37 3.69 9.72 -11.54
C ALA A 37 4.65 9.35 -10.39
N ILE A 38 4.44 9.89 -9.18
CA ILE A 38 5.26 9.55 -8.01
C ILE A 38 5.07 8.07 -7.65
N VAL A 39 3.82 7.60 -7.57
CA VAL A 39 3.52 6.21 -7.19
C VAL A 39 4.00 5.22 -8.25
N GLU A 40 3.94 5.58 -9.53
CA GLU A 40 4.51 4.76 -10.62
C GLU A 40 6.04 4.64 -10.53
N ALA A 41 6.74 5.68 -10.04
CA ALA A 41 8.18 5.69 -9.89
C ALA A 41 8.71 4.92 -8.66
N LEU A 42 7.85 4.59 -7.69
CA LEU A 42 8.25 3.84 -6.49
C LEU A 42 8.56 2.37 -6.79
N THR A 43 9.62 1.87 -6.17
CA THR A 43 9.90 0.44 -6.11
C THR A 43 8.83 -0.29 -5.28
N GLY A 44 8.76 -1.62 -5.42
CA GLY A 44 7.83 -2.43 -4.62
C GLY A 44 8.06 -2.28 -3.12
N GLU A 45 9.33 -2.22 -2.70
CA GLU A 45 9.71 -2.04 -1.29
C GLU A 45 9.30 -0.67 -0.75
N GLU A 46 9.48 0.40 -1.53
CA GLU A 46 9.04 1.75 -1.15
C GLU A 46 7.51 1.87 -1.09
N LYS A 47 6.78 1.16 -1.95
CA LYS A 47 5.31 1.10 -1.85
C LYS A 47 4.87 0.42 -0.56
N VAL A 48 5.54 -0.67 -0.18
CA VAL A 48 5.27 -1.36 1.09
C VAL A 48 5.62 -0.46 2.26
N SER A 49 6.76 0.24 2.24
CA SER A 49 7.15 1.12 3.34
C SER A 49 6.21 2.32 3.52
N LEU A 50 5.58 2.79 2.45
CA LEU A 50 4.58 3.87 2.52
C LEU A 50 3.31 3.46 3.29
N VAL A 51 2.95 2.17 3.25
CA VAL A 51 1.71 1.64 3.86
C VAL A 51 1.97 0.78 5.09
N HIS A 52 3.23 0.64 5.49
CA HIS A 52 3.62 -0.17 6.63
C HIS A 52 4.21 0.72 7.73
N GLY A 53 3.67 0.56 8.94
CA GLY A 53 4.19 1.24 10.12
C GLY A 53 5.60 0.76 10.46
N ALA A 54 6.43 1.64 10.98
CA ALA A 54 7.75 1.32 11.51
C ALA A 54 7.92 1.88 12.93
N VAL A 55 9.00 1.49 13.60
CA VAL A 55 9.38 2.08 14.89
C VAL A 55 10.12 3.39 14.64
N ASP A 56 9.63 4.49 15.23
CA ASP A 56 10.30 5.79 15.19
C ASP A 56 11.35 5.87 16.30
N SER A 57 12.58 5.42 16.03
CA SER A 57 13.67 5.45 17.01
C SER A 57 14.17 6.87 17.32
N ASP A 58 13.93 7.82 16.42
CA ASP A 58 14.34 9.22 16.56
C ASP A 58 13.21 10.12 17.09
N GLY A 59 11.98 9.58 17.21
CA GLY A 59 10.80 10.30 17.66
C GLY A 59 10.78 10.51 19.18
N ASP A 60 10.41 11.72 19.62
CA ASP A 60 10.38 12.11 21.03
C ASP A 60 8.98 12.46 21.57
N GLN A 61 7.94 12.39 20.73
CA GLN A 61 6.57 12.77 21.08
C GLN A 61 5.62 11.59 21.28
N GLN A 62 6.11 10.34 21.19
CA GLN A 62 5.30 9.12 21.30
C GLN A 62 4.07 9.13 20.36
N GLN A 63 4.28 9.50 19.09
CA GLN A 63 3.23 9.48 18.09
C GLN A 63 2.64 8.07 17.91
N ALA A 64 1.34 8.00 17.63
CA ALA A 64 0.58 6.76 17.49
C ALA A 64 0.98 5.93 16.26
N GLY A 65 1.52 6.56 15.23
CA GLY A 65 1.99 5.88 14.04
C GLY A 65 3.18 6.56 13.37
N TYR A 66 3.99 5.78 12.67
CA TYR A 66 5.17 6.24 11.96
C TYR A 66 5.38 5.43 10.68
N SER A 67 5.72 6.11 9.57
CA SER A 67 6.26 5.48 8.37
C SER A 67 7.59 6.12 7.99
N VAL A 68 8.53 5.30 7.52
CA VAL A 68 9.86 5.75 7.12
C VAL A 68 9.82 6.69 5.92
N PRO A 69 10.80 7.60 5.77
CA PRO A 69 10.87 8.48 4.60
C PRO A 69 11.20 7.69 3.33
N ILE A 70 10.75 8.19 2.17
CA ILE A 70 11.15 7.70 0.86
C ILE A 70 11.95 8.81 0.16
N THR A 71 13.27 8.73 0.29
CA THR A 71 14.19 9.78 -0.17
C THR A 71 14.26 9.91 -1.68
N SER A 72 14.07 8.82 -2.42
CA SER A 72 14.12 8.78 -3.90
C SER A 72 13.10 9.71 -4.56
N GLN A 73 11.93 9.89 -3.93
CA GLN A 73 10.86 10.79 -4.37
C GLN A 73 10.69 12.03 -3.47
N GLY A 74 11.61 12.25 -2.53
CA GLY A 74 11.55 13.37 -1.60
C GLY A 74 10.34 13.34 -0.64
N ILE A 75 9.80 12.15 -0.36
CA ILE A 75 8.67 11.97 0.55
C ILE A 75 9.21 11.94 1.99
N PRO A 76 8.75 12.84 2.87
CA PRO A 76 9.21 12.87 4.25
C PRO A 76 8.65 11.67 5.03
N ALA A 77 9.24 11.42 6.20
CA ALA A 77 8.66 10.49 7.16
C ALA A 77 7.27 10.98 7.59
N ILE A 78 6.32 10.07 7.76
CA ILE A 78 4.96 10.41 8.20
C ILE A 78 4.82 10.02 9.67
N ARG A 79 4.35 10.96 10.48
CA ARG A 79 4.05 10.75 11.90
C ARG A 79 2.57 11.03 12.13
N LEU A 80 1.87 10.07 12.72
CA LEU A 80 0.44 10.12 12.98
C LEU A 80 0.23 10.23 14.49
N THR A 81 -0.57 11.20 14.92
CA THR A 81 -0.93 11.42 16.33
C THR A 81 -2.45 11.35 16.45
N ASP A 82 -2.94 10.74 17.54
CA ASP A 82 -4.37 10.75 17.85
C ASP A 82 -4.82 12.17 18.18
N GLY A 83 -6.13 12.43 18.11
CA GLY A 83 -6.58 13.71 18.64
C GLY A 83 -8.01 14.14 18.47
N GLU A 84 -8.99 13.26 18.70
CA GLU A 84 -10.40 13.64 18.69
C GLU A 84 -10.72 14.81 19.65
N ALA A 85 -9.95 14.95 20.74
CA ALA A 85 -10.10 16.04 21.73
C ALA A 85 -8.87 16.97 21.82
N GLY A 86 -7.90 16.85 20.90
CA GLY A 86 -6.62 17.59 20.94
C GLY A 86 -5.43 16.69 20.65
N ILE A 87 -4.27 17.28 20.37
CA ILE A 87 -3.08 16.54 19.91
C ILE A 87 -2.52 15.65 21.04
N ASN A 88 -2.51 14.33 20.84
CA ASN A 88 -1.96 13.37 21.80
C ASN A 88 -0.44 13.23 21.61
N ILE A 89 0.33 14.06 22.32
CA ILE A 89 1.81 14.05 22.31
C ILE A 89 2.38 14.32 23.71
N VAL A 90 3.67 13.99 23.89
CA VAL A 90 4.38 14.12 25.18
C VAL A 90 4.67 15.57 25.56
N GLN A 91 5.25 16.35 24.64
CA GLN A 91 5.59 17.75 24.90
C GLN A 91 4.44 18.62 24.43
N ASN A 92 4.12 19.65 25.22
CA ASN A 92 2.97 20.48 24.94
C ASN A 92 3.06 21.10 23.53
N ALA A 93 1.97 21.01 22.77
CA ALA A 93 1.87 21.63 21.44
C ALA A 93 1.61 23.15 21.51
N THR A 94 1.49 23.73 22.71
CA THR A 94 1.18 25.14 22.97
C THR A 94 2.28 25.88 23.71
#